data_AF-A0A2G6QP51-F1
#
_entry.id   AF-A0A2G6QP51-F1
#
_cell.length_a   1.000
_cell.length_b   1.000
_cell.length_c   1.000
_cell.angle_alpha   90.00
_cell.angle_beta   90.00
_cell.angle_gamma   90.00
#
_symmetry.space_group_name_H-M   'P 1'
#
loop_
_entity.id
_entity.type
_entity.pdbx_description
1 polymer ?
#
loop_
_entity_poly.entity_id
_entity_poly.type
_entity_poly.pdbx_seq_one_letter_code
_entity_poly.pdbx_strand_id
1 'polypeptide(L)'
;MIFNEELIKKIRTLLDEKIPDGGMEKDTNFSDFDIASELQNATSENHALYILWTKKAGFAQKNAGTIKRIQAGGELIEEYTAKDFIDLCLTTAKGYKDLWEAEKKEEQNNSFCIYQNKDGGIWG
;
A
#
# COMPACT_ATOMS: atom_id res chain seq x y z
N MET A 1 -3.59 -9.50 -12.80
CA MET A 1 -4.23 -9.58 -11.47
C MET A 1 -5.73 -9.78 -11.66
N ILE A 2 -6.34 -10.72 -10.95
CA ILE A 2 -7.80 -10.93 -11.02
C ILE A 2 -8.45 -10.10 -9.91
N PHE A 3 -9.33 -9.18 -10.30
CA PHE A 3 -10.04 -8.33 -9.36
C PHE A 3 -11.28 -9.07 -8.81
N ASN A 4 -11.33 -9.30 -7.50
CA ASN A 4 -12.48 -9.91 -6.82
C ASN A 4 -12.66 -9.38 -5.38
N GLU A 5 -13.80 -9.67 -4.75
CA GLU A 5 -14.11 -9.19 -3.39
C GLU A 5 -13.17 -9.75 -2.31
N GLU A 6 -12.69 -10.99 -2.48
CA GLU A 6 -11.77 -11.63 -1.54
C GLU A 6 -10.44 -10.88 -1.47
N LEU A 7 -9.96 -10.39 -2.61
CA LEU A 7 -8.76 -9.58 -2.70
C LEU A 7 -8.92 -8.23 -2.00
N ILE A 8 -10.08 -7.57 -2.13
CA ILE A 8 -10.37 -6.32 -1.39
C ILE A 8 -10.32 -6.58 0.13
N LYS A 9 -10.94 -7.67 0.59
CA LYS A 9 -10.91 -8.08 2.01
C LYS A 9 -9.49 -8.38 2.50
N LYS A 10 -8.68 -9.05 1.67
CA LYS A 10 -7.27 -9.31 1.95
C LYS A 10 -6.49 -7.99 2.10
N ILE A 11 -6.63 -7.08 1.15
CA ILE A 11 -5.94 -5.78 1.16
C ILE A 11 -6.34 -4.94 2.37
N ARG A 12 -7.63 -4.93 2.75
CA ARG A 12 -8.07 -4.30 4.00
C ARG A 12 -7.39 -4.84 5.24
N THR A 13 -7.29 -6.15 5.32
CA THR A 13 -6.63 -6.82 6.45
C THR A 13 -5.16 -6.44 6.51
N LEU A 14 -4.49 -6.39 5.35
CA LEU A 14 -3.08 -5.98 5.24
C LEU A 14 -2.85 -4.49 5.51
N LEU A 15 -3.87 -3.64 5.31
CA LEU A 15 -3.82 -2.22 5.63
C LEU A 15 -4.18 -1.91 7.09
N ASP A 16 -4.58 -2.92 7.87
CA ASP A 16 -5.15 -2.73 9.21
C ASP A 16 -6.32 -1.74 9.21
N GLU A 17 -7.21 -1.87 8.21
CA GLU A 17 -8.45 -1.11 8.06
C GLU A 17 -9.65 -2.05 8.28
N LYS A 18 -9.63 -2.78 9.40
CA LYS A 18 -10.77 -3.61 9.79
C LYS A 18 -11.93 -2.70 10.15
N ILE A 19 -13.10 -2.97 9.59
CA ILE A 19 -14.34 -2.30 9.99
C ILE A 19 -14.59 -2.66 11.45
N PRO A 20 -14.69 -1.68 12.37
CA PRO A 20 -14.92 -1.96 13.78
C PRO A 20 -16.29 -2.62 13.99
N ASP A 21 -16.43 -3.41 15.07
CA ASP A 21 -17.67 -4.14 15.37
C ASP A 21 -18.87 -3.17 15.50
N GLY A 22 -19.87 -3.34 14.64
CA GLY A 22 -21.04 -2.45 14.57
C GLY A 22 -20.80 -1.11 13.87
N GLY A 23 -19.60 -0.87 13.34
CA GLY A 23 -19.25 0.28 12.51
C GLY A 23 -19.56 0.07 11.03
N MET A 24 -19.27 1.09 10.23
CA MET A 24 -19.42 1.09 8.78
C MET A 24 -18.10 1.49 8.10
N GLU A 25 -18.00 1.30 6.78
CA GLU A 25 -16.81 1.70 6.01
C GLU A 25 -16.41 3.16 6.19
N LYS A 26 -17.38 4.05 6.47
CA LYS A 26 -17.11 5.47 6.77
C LYS A 26 -16.25 5.71 8.02
N ASP A 27 -16.15 4.71 8.89
CA ASP A 27 -15.37 4.76 10.12
C ASP A 27 -13.91 4.30 9.88
N THR A 28 -13.58 3.94 8.63
CA THR A 28 -12.23 3.58 8.17
C THR A 28 -11.65 4.69 7.28
N ASN A 29 -10.33 4.69 7.06
CA ASN A 29 -9.70 5.68 6.17
C ASN A 29 -9.96 5.41 4.68
N PHE A 30 -10.42 4.21 4.32
CA PHE A 30 -10.63 3.77 2.94
C PHE A 30 -11.92 2.96 2.78
N SER A 31 -12.76 3.36 1.84
CA SER A 31 -13.91 2.55 1.41
C SER A 31 -13.48 1.36 0.53
N ASP A 32 -14.40 0.40 0.29
CA ASP A 32 -14.17 -0.68 -0.68
C ASP A 32 -13.86 -0.10 -2.05
N PHE A 33 -14.55 0.98 -2.40
CA PHE A 33 -14.40 1.66 -3.68
C PHE A 33 -13.00 2.27 -3.85
N ASP A 34 -12.46 2.89 -2.80
CA ASP A 34 -11.11 3.47 -2.84
C ASP A 34 -10.05 2.38 -3.06
N ILE A 35 -10.17 1.27 -2.32
CA ILE A 35 -9.28 0.12 -2.46
C ILE A 35 -9.42 -0.50 -3.86
N ALA A 36 -10.65 -0.65 -4.34
CA ALA A 36 -10.94 -1.18 -5.66
C ALA A 36 -10.32 -0.32 -6.78
N SER A 37 -10.45 0.99 -6.68
CA SER A 37 -9.88 1.93 -7.64
C SER A 37 -8.36 1.83 -7.69
N GLU A 38 -7.69 1.72 -6.54
CA GLU A 38 -6.24 1.54 -6.51
C GLU A 38 -5.80 0.19 -7.07
N LEU A 39 -6.54 -0.88 -6.77
CA LEU A 39 -6.25 -2.22 -7.31
C LEU A 39 -6.38 -2.28 -8.84
N GLN A 40 -7.28 -1.49 -9.44
CA GLN A 40 -7.42 -1.41 -10.90
C GLN A 40 -6.23 -0.71 -11.57
N ASN A 41 -5.63 0.26 -10.89
CA ASN A 41 -4.49 1.02 -11.41
C ASN A 41 -3.13 0.37 -11.07
N ALA A 42 -3.13 -0.51 -10.07
CA ALA A 42 -1.94 -1.22 -9.65
C ALA A 42 -1.60 -2.39 -10.58
N THR A 43 -0.30 -2.66 -10.70
CA THR A 43 0.24 -3.76 -11.52
C THR A 43 0.32 -5.07 -10.73
N SER A 44 0.39 -4.98 -9.41
CA SER A 44 0.45 -6.11 -8.47
C SER A 44 -0.13 -5.71 -7.11
N GLU A 45 -0.39 -6.70 -6.24
CA GLU A 45 -0.86 -6.48 -4.88
C GLU A 45 0.11 -5.59 -4.08
N ASN A 46 1.41 -5.81 -4.26
CA ASN A 46 2.46 -5.03 -3.60
C ASN A 46 2.46 -3.57 -4.06
N HIS A 47 2.23 -3.32 -5.35
CA HIS A 47 2.07 -1.96 -5.86
C HIS A 47 0.85 -1.25 -5.24
N ALA A 48 -0.29 -1.93 -5.15
CA ALA A 48 -1.49 -1.37 -4.53
C ALA A 48 -1.27 -1.04 -3.04
N LEU A 49 -0.65 -1.97 -2.29
CA LEU A 49 -0.36 -1.78 -0.87
C LEU A 49 0.62 -0.63 -0.63
N TYR A 50 1.65 -0.48 -1.47
CA TYR A 50 2.55 0.66 -1.41
C TYR A 50 1.79 1.99 -1.53
N ILE A 51 0.90 2.11 -2.53
CA ILE A 51 0.11 3.32 -2.74
C ILE A 51 -0.83 3.58 -1.55
N LEU A 52 -1.56 2.56 -1.12
CA LEU A 52 -2.55 2.66 -0.05
C LEU A 52 -1.91 3.02 1.30
N TRP A 53 -0.79 2.39 1.68
CA TRP A 53 -0.04 2.76 2.89
C TRP A 53 0.54 4.18 2.82
N THR A 54 0.98 4.62 1.64
CA THR A 54 1.46 6.00 1.43
C THR A 54 0.32 7.01 1.62
N LYS A 55 -0.88 6.72 1.09
CA LYS A 55 -2.06 7.55 1.30
C LYS A 55 -2.49 7.59 2.77
N LYS A 56 -2.42 6.45 3.47
CA LYS A 56 -2.73 6.35 4.91
C LYS A 56 -1.84 7.25 5.75
N ALA A 57 -0.53 7.27 5.45
CA ALA A 57 0.42 8.21 6.07
C ALA A 57 0.04 9.68 5.80
N GLY A 58 -0.38 9.99 4.57
CA GLY A 58 -0.85 11.33 4.20
C GLY A 58 -2.08 11.79 4.99
N PHE A 59 -3.06 10.90 5.22
CA PHE A 59 -4.22 11.21 6.06
C PHE A 59 -3.82 11.48 7.51
N ALA A 60 -2.96 10.63 8.08
CA ALA A 60 -2.42 10.84 9.42
C ALA A 60 -1.66 12.17 9.54
N GLN A 61 -0.84 12.53 8.55
CA GLN A 61 -0.12 13.80 8.52
C GLN A 61 -1.06 15.02 8.43
N LYS A 62 -2.11 14.95 7.60
CA LYS A 62 -3.11 16.03 7.48
C LYS A 62 -3.89 16.23 8.78
N ASN A 63 -4.24 15.13 9.44
CA ASN A 63 -4.94 15.16 10.72
C ASN A 63 -4.03 15.73 11.82
N ALA A 64 -2.78 15.28 11.90
CA ALA A 64 -1.78 15.81 12.82
C ALA A 64 -1.53 17.32 12.61
N GLY A 65 -1.44 17.79 11.36
CA GLY A 65 -1.27 19.22 11.06
C GLY A 65 -2.50 20.08 11.41
N THR A 66 -3.69 19.49 11.42
CA THR A 66 -4.92 20.16 11.88
C THR A 66 -4.97 20.21 13.41
N ILE A 67 -4.58 19.14 14.08
CA ILE A 67 -4.47 19.05 15.55
C ILE A 67 -3.43 20.05 16.07
N LYS A 68 -2.25 20.14 15.45
CA LYS A 68 -1.21 21.12 15.78
C LYS A 68 -1.71 22.58 15.76
N ARG A 69 -2.63 22.91 14.84
CA ARG A 69 -3.25 24.24 14.78
C ARG A 69 -4.23 24.51 15.93
N ILE A 70 -4.82 23.47 16.51
CA ILE A 70 -5.79 23.54 17.62
C ILE A 70 -5.06 23.49 18.99
N GLN A 71 -3.90 22.84 19.05
CA GLN A 71 -3.29 22.37 20.30
C GLN A 71 -2.13 23.24 20.85
N ALA A 72 -2.00 24.51 20.44
CA ALA A 72 -1.07 25.50 21.02
C ALA A 72 -1.22 25.77 22.55
N GLY A 73 -1.84 24.84 23.31
CA GLY A 73 -1.99 24.81 24.76
C GLY A 73 -1.83 23.43 25.45
N GLY A 74 -1.25 22.37 24.85
CA GLY A 74 -1.09 21.06 25.54
C GLY A 74 -0.28 19.93 24.84
N GLU A 75 0.67 20.28 23.98
CA GLU A 75 1.06 19.59 22.72
C GLU A 75 1.94 18.31 22.74
N LEU A 76 2.66 17.97 23.82
CA LEU A 76 3.84 17.11 23.65
C LEU A 76 3.57 15.59 23.50
N ILE A 77 2.43 15.07 23.99
CA ILE A 77 2.18 13.61 24.02
C ILE A 77 1.54 13.11 22.71
N GLU A 78 0.64 13.89 22.13
CA GLU A 78 -0.08 13.49 20.91
C GLU A 78 0.79 13.61 19.65
N GLU A 79 1.67 14.61 19.55
CA GLU A 79 2.57 14.80 18.39
C GLU A 79 3.54 13.61 18.22
N TYR A 80 4.06 13.06 19.32
CA TYR A 80 4.93 11.88 19.30
C TYR A 80 4.20 10.65 18.74
N THR A 81 2.98 10.40 19.24
CA THR A 81 2.16 9.25 18.81
C THR A 81 1.74 9.34 17.34
N ALA A 82 1.39 10.55 16.86
CA ALA A 82 1.02 10.76 15.47
C ALA A 82 2.21 10.58 14.52
N LYS A 83 3.39 11.07 14.91
CA LYS A 83 4.62 10.90 14.14
C LYS A 83 5.03 9.43 14.03
N ASP A 84 5.00 8.69 15.15
CA ASP A 84 5.32 7.26 15.17
C ASP A 84 4.39 6.47 14.23
N PHE A 85 3.11 6.82 14.21
CA PHE A 85 2.14 6.19 13.30
C PHE A 85 2.41 6.51 11.83
N ILE A 86 2.77 7.75 11.50
CA ILE A 86 3.16 8.16 10.13
C ILE A 86 4.41 7.39 9.71
N ASP A 87 5.42 7.33 10.57
CA ASP A 87 6.70 6.65 10.28
C ASP A 87 6.50 5.13 10.12
N LEU A 88 5.61 4.53 10.92
CA LEU A 88 5.18 3.14 10.74
C LEU A 88 4.55 2.93 9.36
N CYS A 89 3.58 3.78 8.97
CA CYS A 89 2.90 3.67 7.69
C CYS A 89 3.89 3.77 6.51
N LEU A 90 4.81 4.73 6.56
CA LEU A 90 5.82 4.92 5.51
C LEU A 90 6.83 3.77 5.46
N THR A 91 7.22 3.23 6.61
CA THR A 91 8.13 2.08 6.68
C THR A 91 7.49 0.85 6.05
N THR A 92 6.21 0.58 6.37
CA THR A 92 5.44 -0.51 5.77
C THR A 92 5.27 -0.31 4.26
N ALA A 93 4.93 0.92 3.82
CA ALA A 93 4.85 1.25 2.40
C ALA A 93 6.17 0.94 1.67
N LYS A 94 7.30 1.31 2.26
CA LYS A 94 8.63 1.05 1.70
C LYS A 94 8.89 -0.45 1.53
N GLY A 95 8.53 -1.28 2.52
CA GLY A 95 8.66 -2.74 2.40
C GLY A 95 7.90 -3.30 1.19
N TYR A 96 6.67 -2.84 0.96
CA TYR A 96 5.90 -3.23 -0.22
C TYR A 96 6.48 -2.70 -1.53
N LYS A 97 7.07 -1.51 -1.52
CA LYS A 97 7.79 -0.97 -2.67
C LYS A 97 8.98 -1.85 -3.05
N ASP A 98 9.78 -2.27 -2.07
CA ASP A 98 10.95 -3.11 -2.29
C ASP A 98 10.53 -4.49 -2.87
N LEU A 99 9.44 -5.06 -2.36
CA LEU A 99 8.84 -6.30 -2.90
C LEU A 99 8.36 -6.10 -4.35
N TRP A 100 7.67 -4.99 -4.64
CA TRP A 100 7.21 -4.68 -5.99
C TRP A 100 8.37 -4.48 -6.99
N GLU A 101 9.46 -3.84 -6.55
CA GLU A 101 10.66 -3.70 -7.38
C GLU A 101 11.36 -5.04 -7.62
N ALA A 102 11.34 -5.95 -6.64
CA ALA A 102 11.85 -7.32 -6.81
C ALA A 102 11.01 -8.11 -7.83
N GLU A 103 9.67 -8.04 -7.76
CA GLU A 103 8.76 -8.65 -8.74
C GLU A 103 9.09 -8.20 -10.16
N LYS A 104 9.25 -6.89 -10.37
CA LYS A 104 9.60 -6.34 -11.68
C LYS A 104 10.94 -6.84 -12.21
N LYS A 105 11.94 -6.97 -11.33
CA LYS A 105 13.25 -7.50 -11.70
C LYS A 105 13.16 -8.97 -12.08
N GLU A 106 12.36 -9.77 -11.36
CA GLU A 106 12.10 -11.17 -11.70
C GLU A 106 11.39 -11.29 -13.05
N GLU A 107 10.36 -10.50 -13.32
CA GLU A 107 9.66 -10.48 -14.62
C GLU A 107 10.59 -10.13 -15.79
N GLN A 108 11.48 -9.16 -15.60
CA GLN A 108 12.47 -8.77 -16.60
C GLN A 108 13.52 -9.85 -16.82
N ASN A 109 14.02 -10.46 -15.74
CA ASN A 109 15.02 -11.51 -15.82
C ASN A 109 14.46 -12.78 -16.47
N ASN A 110 13.21 -13.14 -16.14
CA ASN A 110 12.53 -14.28 -16.75
C ASN A 110 12.24 -14.04 -18.24
N SER A 111 11.89 -12.81 -18.62
CA SER A 111 11.75 -12.42 -20.03
C SER A 111 13.07 -12.52 -20.80
N PHE A 112 14.20 -12.15 -20.19
CA PHE A 112 15.53 -12.22 -20.81
C PHE A 112 15.97 -13.68 -21.08
N CYS A 113 15.65 -14.62 -20.18
CA CYS A 113 16.03 -16.04 -20.31
C CYS A 113 15.28 -16.80 -21.43
N ILE A 114 14.12 -16.32 -21.88
CA ILE A 114 13.36 -16.98 -22.96
C ILE A 114 13.94 -16.64 -24.34
N TYR A 115 14.59 -15.49 -24.52
CA TYR A 115 15.20 -15.10 -25.80
C TYR A 115 16.51 -15.85 -26.08
N GLN A 116 17.32 -16.15 -25.06
CA GLN A 116 18.62 -16.81 -25.24
C GLN A 116 18.50 -18.29 -25.64
N ASN A 117 17.37 -18.95 -25.39
CA ASN A 117 17.16 -20.36 -25.73
C ASN A 117 16.65 -20.60 -27.16
N LYS A 118 16.31 -19.55 -27.93
CA LYS A 118 15.82 -19.69 -29.31
C LYS A 118 16.91 -19.66 -30.39
N ASP A 119 18.14 -19.28 -30.04
CA ASP A 119 19.24 -19.15 -31.00
C ASP A 119 20.21 -20.36 -31.01
N GLY A 120 19.82 -21.48 -30.39
CA GLY A 120 20.66 -22.69 -30.26
C GLY A 120 20.28 -23.88 -31.16
N GLY A 121 19.38 -23.72 -32.14
CA GLY A 121 18.73 -24.86 -32.80
C GLY A 121 18.52 -24.74 -34.29
N ILE A 122 19.49 -24.23 -35.06
CA ILE A 122 19.62 -24.49 -36.50
C ILE A 122 21.11 -24.71 -36.76
N TRP A 123 21.44 -25.61 -37.68
CA TRP A 123 22.77 -26.00 -38.20
C TRP A 123 23.34 -27.29 -37.59
N GLY A 124 23.24 -28.37 -38.37
CA GLY A 124 23.98 -29.62 -38.19
C GLY A 124 23.23 -30.82 -38.73
#